data_AF-A0A0S8ENQ8-F1
#
_entry.id   AF-A0A0S8ENQ8-F1
#
_cell.length_a   1.000
_cell.length_b   1.000
_cell.length_c   1.000
_cell.angle_alpha   90.00
_cell.angle_beta   90.00
_cell.angle_gamma   90.00
#
_symmetry.space_group_name_H-M   'P 1'
#
loop_
_entity.id
_entity.type
_entity.pdbx_description
1 polymer ?
#
loop_
_entity_poly.entity_id
_entity_poly.type
_entity_poly.pdbx_seq_one_letter_code
_entity_poly.pdbx_strand_id
1 'polypeptide(L)'
;MGEEHLDPAWSFGPEGERFEVEVTGDPTIKTTFHGLHPESIQAGLERNPGIVATAVHCVSAIPYVCGAEQGIKTYLDLPLVTGRAAGALGG
;
A
#
# COMPACT_ATOMS: atom_id res chain seq x y z
N MET A 1 2.44 -15.60 -0.05
CA MET A 1 3.77 -15.55 0.59
C MET A 1 3.66 -16.29 1.91
N GLY A 2 4.76 -16.70 2.53
CA GLY A 2 4.70 -17.50 3.77
C GLY A 2 6.09 -17.81 4.33
N GLU A 3 6.12 -18.40 5.52
CA GLU A 3 7.33 -18.70 6.31
C GLU A 3 7.82 -20.16 6.17
N GLU A 4 7.05 -21.03 5.51
CA GLU A 4 7.21 -22.49 5.48
C GLU A 4 8.57 -22.97 4.95
N HIS A 5 9.25 -22.16 4.12
CA HIS A 5 10.48 -22.54 3.44
C HIS A 5 11.64 -21.57 3.69
N LEU A 6 11.58 -20.78 4.75
CA LEU A 6 12.66 -19.87 5.12
C LEU A 6 13.76 -20.62 5.89
N ASP A 7 15.03 -20.40 5.51
CA ASP A 7 16.22 -20.85 6.25
C ASP A 7 17.16 -19.65 6.47
N PRO A 8 17.33 -19.17 7.71
CA PRO A 8 16.73 -19.71 8.94
C PRO A 8 15.21 -19.52 8.98
N ALA A 9 14.54 -20.27 9.87
CA ALA A 9 13.08 -20.27 10.05
C ALA A 9 12.56 -18.94 10.64
N TRP A 10 12.73 -17.85 9.90
CA TRP A 10 12.19 -16.54 10.23
C TRP A 10 10.66 -16.60 10.23
N SER A 11 10.06 -16.01 11.25
CA SER A 11 8.63 -15.83 11.32
C SER A 11 8.28 -14.36 11.33
N PHE A 12 7.02 -14.06 11.00
CA PHE A 12 6.51 -12.69 11.09
C PHE A 12 6.27 -12.23 12.53
N GLY A 13 6.47 -13.12 13.51
CA GLY A 13 6.19 -12.86 14.92
C GLY A 13 4.69 -12.70 15.21
N PRO A 14 4.33 -12.24 16.42
CA PRO A 14 2.93 -12.16 16.86
C PRO A 14 2.06 -11.20 16.03
N GLU A 15 2.68 -10.21 15.38
CA GLU A 15 1.98 -9.19 14.59
C GLU A 15 1.67 -9.66 13.15
N GLY A 16 2.20 -10.82 12.73
CA GLY A 16 1.97 -11.33 11.37
C GLY A 16 2.48 -10.42 10.25
N GLU A 17 2.00 -10.66 9.03
CA GLU A 17 2.38 -9.90 7.84
C GLU A 17 1.89 -8.44 7.91
N ARG A 18 2.80 -7.49 7.73
CA ARG A 18 2.53 -6.05 7.92
C ARG A 18 3.55 -5.18 7.19
N PHE A 19 3.23 -3.91 7.05
CA PHE A 19 4.20 -2.87 6.72
C PHE A 19 4.43 -1.99 7.95
N GLU A 20 5.67 -1.59 8.20
CA GLU A 20 6.04 -0.74 9.33
C GLU A 20 6.85 0.46 8.83
N VAL A 21 6.52 1.64 9.33
CA VAL A 21 7.27 2.88 9.09
C VAL A 21 7.58 3.50 10.44
N GLU A 22 8.87 3.71 10.71
CA GLU A 22 9.36 4.40 11.89
C GLU A 22 10.10 5.66 11.46
N VAL A 23 9.78 6.79 12.09
CA VAL A 23 10.48 8.06 11.93
C VAL A 23 11.04 8.43 13.30
N THR A 24 12.34 8.24 13.48
CA THR A 24 13.05 8.60 14.70
C THR A 24 13.36 10.10 14.71
N GLY A 25 12.98 10.76 15.81
CA GLY A 25 13.12 12.20 15.98
C GLY A 25 12.45 12.65 17.28
N ASP A 26 12.04 13.91 17.32
CA ASP A 26 11.29 14.51 18.42
C ASP A 26 9.93 15.06 17.91
N PRO A 27 8.80 14.35 18.11
CA PRO A 27 8.69 13.03 18.72
C PRO A 27 9.07 11.90 17.74
N THR A 28 9.48 10.75 18.31
CA THR A 28 9.59 9.51 17.53
C THR A 28 8.18 8.96 17.28
N ILE A 29 7.92 8.59 16.03
CA ILE A 29 6.63 8.02 15.61
C ILE A 29 6.82 6.68 14.92
N LYS A 30 5.90 5.75 15.18
CA LYS A 30 5.83 4.45 14.51
C LYS A 30 4.41 4.22 13.99
N THR A 31 4.29 3.69 12.78
CA THR A 31 3.01 3.33 12.16
C THR A 31 3.11 1.94 11.55
N THR A 32 2.09 1.13 11.81
CA THR A 32 1.98 -0.26 11.34
C THR A 32 0.71 -0.41 10.51
N PHE A 33 0.82 -1.05 9.35
CA PHE A 33 -0.28 -1.29 8.41
C PHE A 33 -0.51 -2.80 8.24
N HIS A 34 -1.77 -3.23 8.36
CA HIS A 34 -2.22 -4.60 8.11
C HIS A 34 -3.28 -4.64 7.01
N GLY A 35 -3.67 -5.85 6.58
CA GLY A 35 -4.75 -6.05 5.60
C GLY A 35 -4.36 -5.84 4.13
N LEU A 36 -3.06 -5.62 3.87
CA LEU A 36 -2.52 -5.48 2.51
C LEU A 36 -1.94 -6.80 1.96
N HIS A 37 -1.89 -7.84 2.78
CA HIS A 37 -1.44 -9.17 2.39
C HIS A 37 -2.65 -10.11 2.27
N PRO A 38 -2.67 -11.03 1.29
CA PRO A 38 -3.72 -12.04 1.21
C PRO A 38 -3.56 -13.07 2.33
N GLU A 39 -4.66 -13.46 2.99
CA GLU A 39 -4.64 -14.41 4.11
C GLU A 39 -4.17 -15.83 3.72
N SER A 40 -4.22 -16.15 2.43
CA SER A 40 -3.68 -17.39 1.88
C SER A 40 -3.33 -17.24 0.39
N ILE A 41 -2.58 -18.20 -0.15
CA ILE A 41 -2.31 -18.26 -1.60
C ILE A 41 -3.62 -18.31 -2.38
N GLN A 42 -4.58 -19.16 -1.97
CA GLN A 42 -5.85 -19.32 -2.66
C GLN A 42 -6.66 -18.02 -2.69
N ALA A 43 -6.80 -17.35 -1.54
CA ALA A 43 -7.48 -16.06 -1.47
C ALA A 43 -6.79 -14.99 -2.33
N GLY A 44 -5.44 -14.99 -2.36
CA GLY A 44 -4.66 -14.08 -3.20
C GLY A 44 -4.83 -14.31 -4.70
N LEU A 45 -5.04 -15.56 -5.15
CA LEU A 45 -5.32 -15.87 -6.55
C LEU A 45 -6.69 -15.37 -7.01
N GLU A 46 -7.69 -15.39 -6.12
CA GLU A 46 -9.02 -14.83 -6.39
C GLU A 46 -8.98 -13.29 -6.37
N ARG A 47 -8.40 -12.70 -5.33
CA ARG A 47 -8.25 -11.25 -5.18
C ARG A 47 -7.13 -10.92 -4.20
N ASN A 48 -6.03 -10.36 -4.71
CA ASN A 48 -4.89 -9.94 -3.89
C ASN A 48 -5.03 -8.49 -3.40
N PRO A 49 -5.19 -8.23 -2.07
CA PRO A 49 -5.32 -6.88 -1.54
C PRO A 49 -4.12 -5.97 -1.83
N GLY A 50 -2.91 -6.52 -1.83
CA GLY A 50 -1.68 -5.78 -2.11
C GLY A 50 -1.64 -5.25 -3.54
N ILE A 51 -2.03 -6.09 -4.52
CA ILE A 51 -2.15 -5.68 -5.92
C ILE A 51 -3.20 -4.57 -6.07
N VAL A 52 -4.36 -4.74 -5.42
CA VAL A 52 -5.43 -3.73 -5.45
C VAL A 52 -4.96 -2.41 -4.86
N ALA A 53 -4.29 -2.42 -3.70
CA ALA A 53 -3.78 -1.21 -3.06
C ALA A 53 -2.78 -0.45 -3.95
N THR A 54 -1.87 -1.16 -4.62
CA THR A 54 -0.95 -0.56 -5.60
C THR A 54 -1.72 0.05 -6.78
N ALA A 55 -2.69 -0.66 -7.35
CA ALA A 55 -3.46 -0.17 -8.49
C ALA A 55 -4.32 1.05 -8.14
N VAL A 56 -4.93 1.08 -6.96
CA VAL A 56 -5.71 2.21 -6.46
C VAL A 56 -4.88 3.48 -6.44
N HIS A 57 -3.61 3.40 -6.06
CA HIS A 57 -2.71 4.55 -6.07
C HIS A 57 -2.50 5.08 -7.51
N CYS A 58 -2.21 4.21 -8.47
CA CYS A 58 -2.04 4.60 -9.88
C CYS A 58 -3.29 5.26 -10.45
N VAL A 59 -4.47 4.67 -10.21
CA VAL A 59 -5.76 5.23 -10.70
C VAL A 59 -6.05 6.57 -10.02
N SER A 60 -5.82 6.68 -8.72
CA SER A 60 -6.06 7.91 -7.96
C SER A 60 -5.10 9.02 -8.35
N ALA A 61 -3.92 8.69 -8.90
CA ALA A 61 -2.93 9.66 -9.36
C ALA A 61 -3.28 10.29 -10.73
N ILE A 62 -4.09 9.63 -11.57
CA ILE A 62 -4.33 10.00 -12.99
C ILE A 62 -4.58 11.50 -13.20
N PRO A 63 -5.58 12.15 -12.55
CA PRO A 63 -5.88 13.54 -12.89
C PRO A 63 -4.85 14.51 -12.33
N TYR A 64 -4.05 14.12 -11.33
CA TYR A 64 -2.90 14.93 -10.89
C TYR A 64 -1.77 14.87 -11.93
N VAL A 65 -1.52 13.70 -12.50
CA VAL A 65 -0.54 13.53 -13.59
C VAL A 65 -1.00 14.25 -14.85
N CYS A 66 -2.27 14.12 -15.24
CA CYS A 66 -2.82 14.83 -16.40
C CYS A 66 -2.78 16.37 -16.24
N GLY A 67 -2.86 16.88 -15.01
CA GLY A 67 -2.78 18.30 -14.71
C GLY A 67 -1.37 18.83 -14.45
N ALA A 68 -0.35 17.97 -14.44
CA ALA A 68 1.02 18.38 -14.17
C ALA A 68 1.70 18.98 -15.40
N GLU A 69 2.72 19.81 -15.18
CA GLU A 69 3.61 20.27 -16.25
C GLU A 69 4.34 19.11 -16.91
N GLN A 70 4.75 19.29 -18.17
CA GLN A 70 5.53 18.29 -18.91
C GLN A 70 6.84 17.90 -18.19
N GLY A 71 7.25 16.65 -18.37
CA GLY A 71 8.50 16.10 -17.81
C GLY A 71 8.26 14.89 -16.91
N ILE A 72 9.35 14.35 -16.36
CA ILE A 72 9.28 13.27 -15.36
C ILE A 72 8.89 13.89 -14.02
N LYS A 73 7.80 13.42 -13.43
CA LYS A 73 7.31 13.84 -12.12
C LYS A 73 7.42 12.69 -11.12
N THR A 74 7.74 13.03 -9.89
CA THR A 74 7.79 12.13 -8.74
C THR A 74 6.62 12.42 -7.80
N TYR A 75 6.46 11.62 -6.75
CA TYR A 75 5.41 11.86 -5.75
C TYR A 75 5.53 13.22 -5.04
N LEU A 76 6.73 13.79 -4.94
CA LEU A 76 6.94 15.09 -4.30
C LEU A 76 6.59 16.27 -5.22
N ASP A 77 6.43 16.03 -6.52
CA ASP A 77 6.05 17.04 -7.51
C ASP A 77 4.53 17.13 -7.71
N LEU A 78 3.77 16.22 -7.10
CA LEU A 78 2.32 16.11 -7.24
C LEU A 78 1.63 16.41 -5.89
N PRO A 79 0.35 16.82 -5.91
CA PRO A 79 -0.46 16.85 -4.69
C PRO A 79 -0.54 15.46 -4.03
N LEU A 80 -0.81 15.44 -2.72
CA LEU A 80 -1.04 14.19 -1.98
C LEU A 80 -2.14 13.35 -2.64
N VAL A 81 -1.77 12.16 -3.11
CA VAL A 81 -2.70 11.22 -3.75
C VAL A 81 -3.51 10.51 -2.66
N THR A 82 -4.80 10.82 -2.57
CA THR A 82 -5.73 10.18 -1.65
C THR A 82 -6.75 9.34 -2.39
N GLY A 83 -7.35 8.37 -1.69
CA GLY A 83 -8.49 7.62 -2.21
C GLY A 83 -9.66 8.57 -2.48
N ARG A 84 -10.22 8.51 -3.69
CA ARG A 84 -11.40 9.29 -4.06
C ARG A 84 -12.62 8.40 -4.10
N ALA A 85 -13.63 8.79 -3.32
CA ALA A 85 -14.96 8.21 -3.48
C ALA A 85 -15.53 8.67 -4.82
N ALA A 86 -16.03 7.73 -5.62
CA ALA A 86 -16.89 8.07 -6.74
C ALA A 86 -18.24 8.50 -6.18
N GLY A 87 -18.44 9.80 -5.96
CA GLY A 87 -19.66 10.33 -5.32
C GLY A 87 -20.97 9.92 -6.01
N ALA A 88 -20.91 9.58 -7.30
CA ALA A 88 -22.06 9.07 -8.07
C ALA A 88 -22.37 7.57 -7.87
N LEU A 89 -21.49 6.82 -7.20
CA LEU A 89 -21.64 5.39 -6.93
C LEU A 89 -21.92 5.08 -5.45
N GLY A 90 -21.96 6.09 -4.59
CA GLY A 90 -22.40 5.97 -3.20
C GLY A 90 -23.92 6.12 -3.13
N GLY A 91 -24.65 5.01 -3.33
CA GLY A 91 -26.08 4.91 -3.02
C GLY A 91 -26.34 4.82 -1.53
#